data_AF-A0A9D0N7F1-F1
#
_entry.id   AF-A0A9D0N7F1-F1
#
_cell.length_a   1.000
_cell.length_b   1.000
_cell.length_c   1.000
_cell.angle_alpha   90.00
_cell.angle_beta   90.00
_cell.angle_gamma   90.00
#
_symmetry.space_group_name_H-M   'P 1'
#
loop_
_entity.id
_entity.type
_entity.pdbx_description
1 polymer ?
#
loop_
_entity_poly.entity_id
_entity_poly.type
_entity_poly.pdbx_seq_one_letter_code
_entity_poly.pdbx_strand_id
1 'polypeptide(L)'
;MSTLSQLRQGAAQVLGNIEDGWNNLWSRAKHAVTRFTPGKQQREQAANTSEWPAAAPGWSVLSAEVKDSGDDIIVRVEVPGMEADDFDIQVVDDYLIVRGEKQWQRDDKKGRYHITECAYGQFERAIPLPKGVDDAHAKAVYRRGVLTVTLPVSEYYRSRRITINQ
;
A
#
# COMPACT_ATOMS: atom_id res chain seq x y z
N MET A 1 16.02 -33.12 -30.09
CA MET A 1 15.69 -31.75 -30.54
C MET A 1 14.26 -31.43 -30.12
N SER A 2 14.00 -30.20 -29.70
CA SER A 2 12.66 -29.63 -29.46
C SER A 2 11.89 -30.09 -28.21
N THR A 3 12.52 -29.97 -27.03
CA THR A 3 11.82 -29.82 -25.72
C THR A 3 11.99 -28.41 -25.13
N LEU A 4 12.94 -27.63 -25.66
CA LEU A 4 13.19 -26.22 -25.30
C LEU A 4 12.13 -25.24 -25.84
N SER A 5 11.30 -25.66 -26.79
CA SER A 5 10.17 -24.87 -27.31
C SER A 5 8.89 -25.06 -26.49
N GLN A 6 8.69 -26.25 -25.89
CA GLN A 6 7.57 -26.51 -24.98
C GLN A 6 7.74 -25.81 -23.62
N LEU A 7 8.98 -25.66 -23.16
CA LEU A 7 9.33 -24.83 -21.99
C LEU A 7 9.07 -23.33 -22.21
N ARG A 8 9.08 -22.86 -23.46
CA ARG A 8 8.77 -21.46 -23.81
C ARG A 8 7.27 -21.21 -23.97
N GLN A 9 6.49 -22.20 -24.40
CA GLN A 9 5.03 -22.04 -24.50
C GLN A 9 4.33 -22.21 -23.14
N GLY A 10 4.85 -23.05 -22.24
CA GLY A 10 4.37 -23.10 -20.85
C GLY A 10 4.60 -21.78 -20.10
N ALA A 11 5.72 -21.11 -20.31
CA ALA A 11 6.03 -19.82 -19.68
C ALA A 11 5.12 -18.67 -20.11
N ALA A 12 4.53 -18.73 -21.32
CA ALA A 12 3.59 -17.74 -21.81
C ALA A 12 2.15 -17.98 -21.31
N GLN A 13 1.81 -19.23 -20.95
CA GLN A 13 0.52 -19.57 -20.33
C GLN A 13 0.52 -19.39 -18.80
N VAL A 14 1.69 -19.41 -18.15
CA VAL A 14 1.88 -19.20 -16.70
C VAL A 14 1.72 -17.73 -16.27
N LEU A 15 1.78 -16.76 -17.18
CA LEU A 15 1.53 -15.34 -16.87
C LEU A 15 0.04 -15.00 -16.69
N GLY A 16 -0.86 -15.96 -16.92
CA GLY A 16 -2.32 -15.76 -16.88
C GLY A 16 -3.01 -16.29 -15.61
N ASN A 17 -2.36 -17.14 -14.81
CA ASN A 17 -2.90 -17.75 -13.59
C ASN A 17 -1.72 -18.00 -12.61
N ILE A 18 -1.73 -17.46 -11.38
CA ILE A 18 -0.93 -17.93 -10.21
C ILE A 18 0.59 -17.53 -10.22
N GLU A 19 1.15 -16.48 -9.61
CA GLU A 19 0.86 -15.52 -8.52
C GLU A 19 0.63 -16.07 -7.09
N ASP A 20 -0.21 -17.08 -6.89
CA ASP A 20 -0.63 -17.54 -5.54
C ASP A 20 0.50 -18.16 -4.67
N GLY A 21 1.71 -18.31 -5.21
CA GLY A 21 2.87 -18.92 -4.55
C GLY A 21 4.00 -17.98 -4.10
N TRP A 22 3.97 -16.67 -4.40
CA TRP A 22 5.15 -15.78 -4.27
C TRP A 22 5.25 -14.92 -2.99
N ASN A 23 4.18 -14.60 -2.26
CA ASN A 23 4.26 -13.66 -1.11
C ASN A 23 3.82 -14.18 0.26
N ASN A 24 3.36 -15.43 0.36
CA ASN A 24 3.40 -16.18 1.62
C ASN A 24 4.83 -16.19 2.25
N LEU A 25 5.85 -15.73 1.52
CA LEU A 25 7.28 -15.59 1.85
C LEU A 25 7.76 -14.18 2.29
N TRP A 26 6.97 -13.09 2.18
CA TRP A 26 7.28 -11.81 2.89
C TRP A 26 6.58 -11.73 4.27
N SER A 27 5.93 -12.83 4.66
CA SER A 27 4.80 -12.96 5.58
C SER A 27 4.93 -12.57 7.04
N ARG A 28 6.10 -12.18 7.57
CA ARG A 28 6.21 -11.99 9.05
C ARG A 28 7.14 -10.88 9.52
N ALA A 29 7.91 -10.23 8.64
CA ALA A 29 9.08 -9.45 9.09
C ALA A 29 9.22 -8.03 8.50
N LYS A 30 8.29 -7.54 7.66
CA LYS A 30 8.52 -6.32 6.86
C LYS A 30 7.40 -5.27 6.91
N HIS A 31 6.39 -5.45 7.75
CA HIS A 31 5.12 -4.71 7.78
C HIS A 31 5.14 -3.22 8.19
N ALA A 32 6.30 -2.57 8.25
CA ALA A 32 6.42 -1.12 8.45
C ALA A 32 7.15 -0.40 7.32
N VAL A 33 8.05 -1.07 6.59
CA VAL A 33 8.92 -0.41 5.61
C VAL A 33 8.24 -0.39 4.24
N THR A 34 7.69 0.76 3.89
CA THR A 34 7.08 1.03 2.58
C THR A 34 8.20 1.39 1.60
N ARG A 35 8.30 0.68 0.48
CA ARG A 35 9.26 1.02 -0.57
C ARG A 35 8.69 2.13 -1.44
N PHE A 36 9.50 3.13 -1.71
CA PHE A 36 9.18 4.20 -2.65
C PHE A 36 10.00 4.00 -3.93
N THR A 37 9.31 4.01 -5.07
CA THR A 37 9.94 3.87 -6.39
C THR A 37 9.81 5.18 -7.16
N PRO A 38 10.90 5.73 -7.73
CA PRO A 38 10.84 6.96 -8.52
C PRO A 38 9.88 6.85 -9.72
N GLY A 39 8.94 7.80 -9.83
CA GLY A 39 7.98 7.89 -10.94
C GLY A 39 8.61 8.33 -12.28
N LYS A 40 7.91 8.13 -13.41
CA LYS A 40 8.45 8.40 -14.76
C LYS A 40 8.80 9.89 -14.99
N GLN A 41 7.90 10.81 -14.64
CA GLN A 41 8.15 12.26 -14.76
C GLN A 41 9.27 12.73 -13.82
N GLN A 42 9.36 12.12 -12.63
CA GLN A 42 10.45 12.37 -11.71
C GLN A 42 11.80 11.89 -12.28
N ARG A 43 11.89 10.72 -12.93
CA ARG A 43 13.13 10.24 -13.59
C ARG A 43 13.65 11.19 -14.67
N GLU A 44 12.75 11.78 -15.46
CA GLU A 44 13.10 12.75 -16.51
C GLU A 44 13.59 14.09 -15.91
N GLN A 45 12.99 14.54 -14.81
CA GLN A 45 13.45 15.73 -14.08
C GLN A 45 14.75 15.48 -13.28
N ALA A 46 14.97 14.26 -12.77
CA ALA A 46 16.21 13.78 -12.15
C ALA A 46 17.38 13.79 -13.13
N ALA A 47 17.14 13.32 -14.35
CA ALA A 47 18.15 13.25 -15.40
C ALA A 47 18.62 14.64 -15.85
N ASN A 48 17.73 15.65 -15.73
CA ASN A 48 18.00 17.03 -16.12
C ASN A 48 18.41 17.95 -14.96
N THR A 49 18.46 17.45 -13.73
CA THR A 49 18.85 18.22 -12.54
C THR A 49 19.86 17.42 -11.73
N SER A 50 21.09 17.90 -11.60
CA SER A 50 22.17 17.26 -10.81
C SER A 50 21.92 17.20 -9.29
N GLU A 51 20.68 17.40 -8.86
CA GLU A 51 20.26 17.66 -7.48
C GLU A 51 19.02 16.83 -7.10
N TRP A 52 18.78 15.70 -7.79
CA TRP A 52 18.07 14.61 -7.12
C TRP A 52 18.80 14.34 -5.81
N PRO A 53 18.16 14.22 -4.64
CA PRO A 53 18.88 13.68 -3.53
C PRO A 53 19.07 12.22 -3.90
N ALA A 54 20.26 11.89 -4.42
CA ALA A 54 20.80 10.53 -4.37
C ALA A 54 20.72 9.94 -2.94
N ALA A 55 20.42 10.80 -1.94
CA ALA A 55 20.18 10.54 -0.53
C ALA A 55 18.70 10.40 -0.09
N ALA A 56 17.66 10.62 -0.92
CA ALA A 56 16.29 10.37 -0.45
C ALA A 56 16.10 8.87 -0.24
N PRO A 57 15.59 8.44 0.92
CA PRO A 57 15.47 7.03 1.18
C PRO A 57 14.41 6.45 0.23
N GLY A 58 14.79 5.45 -0.57
CA GLY A 58 13.86 4.68 -1.40
C GLY A 58 12.88 3.82 -0.58
N TRP A 59 12.76 4.12 0.71
CA TRP A 59 11.92 3.46 1.68
C TRP A 59 11.54 4.45 2.78
N SER A 60 10.35 4.32 3.35
CA SER A 60 9.94 5.06 4.54
C SER A 60 8.94 4.23 5.33
N VAL A 61 8.78 4.55 6.60
CA VAL A 61 7.69 3.99 7.39
C VAL A 61 6.48 4.89 7.21
N LEU A 62 5.51 4.42 6.44
CA LEU A 62 4.15 4.95 6.59
C LEU A 62 3.61 4.34 7.87
N SER A 63 3.18 5.16 8.83
CA SER A 63 2.55 4.66 10.05
C SER A 63 1.14 4.18 9.73
N ALA A 64 0.67 3.11 10.36
CA ALA A 64 -0.74 2.76 10.32
C ALA A 64 -1.21 2.12 11.62
N GLU A 65 -2.51 2.29 11.86
CA GLU A 65 -3.25 1.69 12.95
C GLU A 65 -4.44 0.92 12.38
N VAL A 66 -4.75 -0.24 12.95
CA VAL A 66 -5.97 -1.01 12.66
C VAL A 66 -6.72 -1.16 13.98
N LYS A 67 -7.96 -0.68 14.02
CA LYS A 67 -8.83 -0.75 15.20
C LYS A 67 -10.09 -1.54 14.85
N ASP A 68 -10.42 -2.52 15.69
CA ASP A 68 -11.71 -3.20 15.68
C ASP A 68 -12.64 -2.50 16.70
N SER A 69 -13.80 -2.00 16.25
CA SER A 69 -14.83 -1.42 17.11
C SER A 69 -16.02 -2.34 17.36
N GLY A 70 -15.95 -3.59 16.91
CA GLY A 70 -17.04 -4.58 16.93
C GLY A 70 -17.91 -4.53 15.68
N ASP A 71 -18.40 -3.33 15.32
CA ASP A 71 -19.22 -3.13 14.12
C ASP A 71 -18.38 -2.83 12.87
N ASP A 72 -17.20 -2.21 13.04
CA ASP A 72 -16.32 -1.77 11.96
C ASP A 72 -14.85 -2.11 12.27
N ILE A 73 -14.08 -2.38 11.22
CA ILE A 73 -12.63 -2.31 11.19
C ILE A 73 -12.23 -0.95 10.63
N ILE A 74 -11.45 -0.19 11.40
CA ILE A 74 -11.00 1.16 11.02
C ILE A 74 -9.48 1.12 10.83
N VAL A 75 -9.03 1.38 9.61
CA VAL A 75 -7.62 1.52 9.26
C VAL A 75 -7.27 2.99 9.11
N ARG A 76 -6.21 3.44 9.77
CA ARG A 76 -5.66 4.80 9.63
C ARG A 76 -4.24 4.71 9.09
N VAL A 77 -3.90 5.51 8.08
CA VAL A 77 -2.57 5.56 7.48
C VAL A 77 -2.10 7.01 7.40
N GLU A 78 -0.93 7.30 7.96
CA GLU A 78 -0.32 8.63 7.90
C GLU A 78 0.47 8.79 6.60
N VAL A 79 -0.02 9.66 5.70
CA VAL A 79 0.61 9.94 4.41
C VAL A 79 0.45 11.44 4.09
N PRO A 80 1.24 12.32 4.73
CA PRO A 80 1.12 13.77 4.54
C PRO A 80 1.70 14.25 3.19
N GLY A 81 1.08 15.29 2.64
CA GLY A 81 1.53 15.96 1.42
C GLY A 81 1.03 15.30 0.13
N MET A 82 -0.16 14.69 0.18
CA MET A 82 -0.87 14.13 -0.97
C MET A 82 -2.31 14.67 -0.97
N GLU A 83 -2.98 14.53 -2.10
CA GLU A 83 -4.42 14.78 -2.25
C GLU A 83 -5.20 13.45 -2.28
N ALA A 84 -6.52 13.50 -2.11
CA ALA A 84 -7.34 12.29 -2.02
C ALA A 84 -7.34 11.45 -3.30
N ASP A 85 -7.18 12.10 -4.45
CA ASP A 85 -7.09 11.49 -5.79
C ASP A 85 -5.71 10.88 -6.11
N ASP A 86 -4.70 11.11 -5.27
CA ASP A 86 -3.39 10.48 -5.40
C ASP A 86 -3.38 9.02 -4.87
N PHE A 87 -4.49 8.54 -4.29
CA PHE A 87 -4.59 7.21 -3.69
C PHE A 87 -5.37 6.22 -4.56
N ASP A 88 -4.85 5.00 -4.66
CA ASP A 88 -5.57 3.83 -5.14
C ASP A 88 -5.64 2.82 -3.98
N ILE A 89 -6.85 2.42 -3.59
CA ILE A 89 -7.07 1.52 -2.46
C ILE A 89 -7.96 0.36 -2.88
N GLN A 90 -7.58 -0.84 -2.46
CA GLN A 90 -8.32 -2.06 -2.74
C GLN A 90 -8.21 -3.04 -1.57
N VAL A 91 -9.26 -3.82 -1.35
CA VAL A 91 -9.21 -4.99 -0.47
C VAL A 91 -8.93 -6.21 -1.35
N VAL A 92 -7.91 -6.99 -0.99
CA VAL A 92 -7.56 -8.25 -1.65
C VAL A 92 -7.33 -9.28 -0.56
N ASP A 93 -8.12 -10.35 -0.58
CA ASP A 93 -8.20 -11.33 0.51
C ASP A 93 -8.40 -10.63 1.87
N ASP A 94 -7.56 -10.92 2.86
CA ASP A 94 -7.57 -10.33 4.19
C ASP A 94 -6.62 -9.10 4.29
N TYR A 95 -6.38 -8.37 3.20
CA TYR A 95 -5.47 -7.20 3.18
C TYR A 95 -6.12 -5.96 2.57
N LEU A 96 -5.89 -4.80 3.21
CA LEU A 96 -6.06 -3.50 2.59
C LEU A 96 -4.75 -3.11 1.89
N ILE A 97 -4.79 -2.99 0.57
CA ILE A 97 -3.68 -2.50 -0.25
C ILE A 97 -3.88 -1.00 -0.48
N VAL A 98 -2.90 -0.20 -0.06
CA VAL A 98 -2.87 1.25 -0.24
C VAL A 98 -1.73 1.60 -1.18
N ARG A 99 -2.05 2.16 -2.34
CA ARG A 99 -1.11 2.65 -3.34
C ARG A 99 -1.25 4.16 -3.52
N GLY A 100 -0.19 4.77 -4.00
CA GLY A 100 -0.20 6.17 -4.41
C GLY A 100 1.17 6.65 -4.85
N GLU A 101 1.26 7.91 -5.27
CA GLU A 101 2.51 8.55 -5.64
C GLU A 101 2.71 9.85 -4.86
N LYS A 102 3.64 9.84 -3.90
CA LYS A 102 3.99 11.07 -3.18
C LYS A 102 4.97 11.88 -4.00
N GLN A 103 4.52 12.98 -4.60
CA GLN A 103 5.36 13.78 -5.46
C GLN A 103 6.34 14.66 -4.67
N TRP A 104 7.55 14.79 -5.19
CA TRP A 104 8.49 15.80 -4.72
C TRP A 104 8.25 17.10 -5.49
N GLN A 105 7.63 18.09 -4.84
CA GLN A 105 7.43 19.42 -5.43
C GLN A 105 8.62 20.32 -5.10
N ARG A 106 9.27 20.85 -6.15
CA ARG A 106 10.40 21.78 -6.05
C ARG A 106 9.98 23.15 -6.58
N ASP A 107 9.28 23.91 -5.76
CA ASP A 107 8.81 25.26 -6.13
C ASP A 107 9.93 26.29 -6.16
N ASP A 108 11.08 26.03 -5.51
CA ASP A 108 12.25 26.89 -5.59
C ASP A 108 13.50 26.10 -5.99
N LYS A 109 14.13 26.52 -7.09
CA LYS A 109 15.43 26.02 -7.54
C LYS A 109 16.57 26.58 -6.69
N LYS A 110 16.31 27.54 -5.80
CA LYS A 110 17.30 28.15 -4.91
C LYS A 110 17.28 27.45 -3.54
N GLY A 111 18.47 27.11 -3.03
CA GLY A 111 18.66 26.51 -1.71
C GLY A 111 19.34 25.14 -1.74
N ARG A 112 19.77 24.67 -0.56
CA ARG A 112 20.42 23.37 -0.36
C ARG A 112 19.76 22.63 0.80
N TYR A 113 19.46 21.36 0.62
CA TYR A 113 19.04 20.48 1.72
C TYR A 113 20.24 20.07 2.57
N HIS A 114 20.13 20.27 3.88
CA HIS A 114 21.10 19.70 4.84
C HIS A 114 20.75 18.26 5.20
N ILE A 115 19.45 17.90 5.20
CA ILE A 115 18.93 16.56 5.46
C ILE A 115 17.60 16.36 4.72
N THR A 116 17.30 15.12 4.35
CA THR A 116 15.97 14.69 3.91
C THR A 116 15.68 13.30 4.46
N GLU A 117 14.63 13.18 5.26
CA GLU A 117 14.14 11.89 5.79
C GLU A 117 12.81 11.48 5.14
N CYS A 118 12.26 12.37 4.30
CA CYS A 118 11.05 12.11 3.53
C CYS A 118 11.37 11.20 2.34
N ALA A 119 10.56 10.16 2.16
CA ALA A 119 10.51 9.42 0.91
C ALA A 119 9.47 10.02 -0.05
N TYR A 120 9.77 9.92 -1.33
CA TYR A 120 8.94 10.39 -2.45
C TYR A 120 8.94 9.34 -3.56
N GLY A 121 7.90 9.35 -4.39
CA GLY A 121 7.66 8.41 -5.47
C GLY A 121 6.45 7.52 -5.19
N GLN A 122 6.33 6.48 -6.01
CA GLN A 122 5.25 5.49 -5.95
C GLN A 122 5.45 4.56 -4.76
N PHE A 123 4.39 4.30 -4.03
CA PHE A 123 4.39 3.36 -2.93
C PHE A 123 3.23 2.37 -3.04
N GLU A 124 3.42 1.21 -2.43
CA GLU A 124 2.39 0.23 -2.15
C GLU A 124 2.59 -0.27 -0.73
N ARG A 125 1.50 -0.35 0.03
CA ARG A 125 1.50 -0.89 1.38
C ARG A 125 0.33 -1.84 1.57
N ALA A 126 0.63 -3.07 1.95
CA ALA A 126 -0.36 -4.07 2.35
C ALA A 126 -0.53 -4.06 3.88
N ILE A 127 -1.75 -3.80 4.34
CA ILE A 127 -2.13 -3.76 5.76
C ILE A 127 -3.04 -4.95 6.04
N PRO A 128 -2.65 -5.88 6.94
CA PRO A 128 -3.49 -7.02 7.27
C PRO A 128 -4.78 -6.57 7.98
N LEU A 129 -5.90 -7.16 7.59
CA LEU A 129 -7.21 -6.96 8.16
C LEU A 129 -7.61 -8.20 8.98
N PRO A 130 -8.41 -8.04 10.04
CA PRO A 130 -9.16 -9.15 10.60
C PRO A 130 -10.12 -9.74 9.56
N LYS A 131 -10.43 -11.04 9.68
CA LYS A 131 -11.36 -11.72 8.78
C LYS A 131 -12.77 -11.14 8.90
N GLY A 132 -13.49 -11.17 7.78
CA GLY A 132 -14.93 -10.90 7.77
C GLY A 132 -15.31 -9.44 7.60
N VAL A 133 -14.41 -8.61 7.06
CA VAL A 133 -14.77 -7.28 6.58
C VAL A 133 -15.73 -7.37 5.39
N ASP A 134 -16.62 -6.38 5.27
CA ASP A 134 -17.50 -6.14 4.14
C ASP A 134 -16.91 -4.98 3.31
N ASP A 135 -16.11 -5.34 2.31
CA ASP A 135 -15.42 -4.41 1.43
C ASP A 135 -16.38 -3.67 0.48
N ALA A 136 -17.52 -4.27 0.14
CA ALA A 136 -18.54 -3.65 -0.71
C ALA A 136 -19.15 -2.38 -0.09
N HIS A 137 -19.14 -2.28 1.24
CA HIS A 137 -19.64 -1.12 1.99
C HIS A 137 -18.53 -0.27 2.64
N ALA A 138 -17.28 -0.45 2.20
CA ALA A 138 -16.15 0.33 2.68
C ALA A 138 -16.30 1.83 2.38
N LYS A 139 -15.76 2.66 3.28
CA LYS A 139 -15.68 4.11 3.10
C LYS A 139 -14.26 4.60 3.36
N ALA A 140 -13.79 5.55 2.56
CA ALA A 140 -12.48 6.17 2.75
C ALA A 140 -12.61 7.70 2.84
N VAL A 141 -11.83 8.29 3.75
CA VAL A 141 -11.73 9.73 3.94
C VAL A 141 -10.27 10.09 4.14
N TYR A 142 -9.76 11.03 3.35
CA TYR A 142 -8.44 11.62 3.56
C TYR A 142 -8.59 13.03 4.12
N ARG A 143 -8.00 13.28 5.29
CA ARG A 143 -8.08 14.58 5.95
C ARG A 143 -6.81 14.85 6.75
N ARG A 144 -6.21 16.03 6.54
CA ARG A 144 -5.05 16.52 7.30
C ARG A 144 -3.88 15.51 7.34
N GLY A 145 -3.56 14.91 6.19
CA GLY A 145 -2.44 13.97 6.08
C GLY A 145 -2.75 12.53 6.48
N VAL A 146 -4.00 12.21 6.84
CA VAL A 146 -4.38 10.87 7.30
C VAL A 146 -5.48 10.29 6.42
N LEU A 147 -5.20 9.13 5.82
CA LEU A 147 -6.18 8.29 5.17
C LEU A 147 -6.87 7.42 6.22
N THR A 148 -8.19 7.53 6.33
CA THR A 148 -9.02 6.66 7.17
C THR A 148 -9.91 5.81 6.29
N VAL A 149 -9.79 4.49 6.41
CA VAL A 149 -10.65 3.51 5.75
C VAL A 149 -11.49 2.82 6.81
N THR A 150 -12.81 2.87 6.66
CA THR A 150 -13.78 2.21 7.53
C THR A 150 -14.42 1.06 6.76
N LEU A 151 -14.29 -0.14 7.30
CA LEU A 151 -14.72 -1.40 6.72
C LEU A 151 -15.72 -2.05 7.68
N PRO A 152 -17.03 -2.10 7.38
CA PRO A 152 -18.00 -2.77 8.24
C PRO A 152 -17.64 -4.24 8.45
N VAL A 153 -17.93 -4.79 9.63
CA VAL A 153 -17.84 -6.22 9.89
C VAL A 153 -19.10 -6.91 9.38
N SER A 154 -18.93 -7.87 8.48
CA SER A 154 -20.02 -8.65 7.91
C SER A 154 -20.85 -9.37 8.97
N GLU A 155 -22.16 -9.49 8.74
CA GLU A 155 -23.08 -10.08 9.72
C GLU A 155 -22.74 -11.53 10.10
N TYR A 156 -22.10 -12.27 9.20
CA TYR A 156 -21.67 -13.65 9.45
C TYR A 156 -20.52 -13.73 10.47
N TYR A 157 -19.64 -12.73 10.49
CA TYR A 157 -18.49 -12.66 11.38
C TYR A 157 -18.76 -11.89 12.68
N ARG A 158 -19.95 -11.26 12.82
CA ARG A 158 -20.34 -10.63 14.07
C ARG A 158 -20.48 -11.66 15.18
N SER A 159 -19.75 -11.43 16.28
CA SER A 159 -19.84 -12.27 17.47
C SER A 159 -21.28 -12.27 18.01
N ARG A 160 -21.82 -13.46 18.30
CA ARG A 160 -23.13 -13.62 18.92
C ARG A 160 -22.97 -14.04 20.37
N ARG A 161 -23.70 -13.38 21.26
CA ARG A 161 -23.74 -13.78 22.67
C ARG A 161 -24.47 -15.12 22.78
N ILE A 162 -23.82 -16.10 23.39
CA ILE A 162 -24.46 -17.38 23.75
C ILE A 162 -24.86 -17.30 25.22
N THR A 163 -26.15 -17.47 25.50
CA THR A 163 -26.67 -17.55 26.88
C THR A 163 -26.65 -19.02 27.34
N ILE A 164 -26.17 -19.26 28.56
CA ILE A 164 -26.27 -20.57 29.21
C ILE A 164 -27.61 -20.60 29.96
N ASN A 165 -28.47 -21.56 29.60
CA ASN A 165 -29.74 -21.78 30.31
C ASN A 165 -29.50 -22.69 31.53
N GLN A 166 -30.18 -22.39 32.64
CA GLN A 166 -30.24 -23.23 33.85
C GLN A 166 -31.53 -24.04 33.89
#